data_AF-A0A2G9UZX2-F1
#
_entry.id   AF-A0A2G9UZX2-F1
#
_cell.length_a   1.000
_cell.length_b   1.000
_cell.length_c   1.000
_cell.angle_alpha   90.00
_cell.angle_beta   90.00
_cell.angle_gamma   90.00
#
_symmetry.space_group_name_H-M   'P 1'
#
loop_
_entity.id
_entity.type
_entity.pdbx_description
1 polymer ?
#
loop_
_entity_poly.entity_id
_entity_poly.type
_entity_poly.pdbx_seq_one_letter_code
_entity_poly.pdbx_strand_id
1 'polypeptide(L)'
;MFLKAIVFILLIAVVLGDDGCKDKNEEIYACEPGGNVCNFKGMVTLECRINRCSCKPGYKYNKNHVCVPVGPDCKYRIKMFLQ
;
A
#
# COMPACT_ATOMS: atom_id res chain seq x y z
N MET A 1 -17.77 40.42 -6.09
CA MET A 1 -18.33 39.12 -6.55
C MET A 1 -17.27 38.05 -6.79
N PHE A 2 -16.02 38.40 -7.15
CA PHE A 2 -14.93 37.44 -7.42
C PHE A 2 -14.36 36.69 -6.20
N LEU A 3 -14.39 37.28 -4.99
CA LEU A 3 -13.86 36.64 -3.77
C LEU A 3 -14.62 35.35 -3.41
N LYS A 4 -15.93 35.31 -3.64
CA LYS A 4 -16.77 34.12 -3.39
C LYS A 4 -16.43 32.96 -4.33
N ALA A 5 -16.02 33.25 -5.56
CA ALA A 5 -15.64 32.24 -6.55
C ALA A 5 -14.28 31.59 -6.21
N ILE A 6 -13.32 32.36 -5.71
CA ILE A 6 -11.99 31.85 -5.29
C ILE A 6 -12.13 30.90 -4.10
N VAL A 7 -12.99 31.26 -3.12
CA VAL A 7 -13.30 30.39 -1.97
C VAL A 7 -13.97 29.08 -2.42
N PHE A 8 -14.86 29.14 -3.41
CA PHE A 8 -15.51 27.96 -3.98
C PHE A 8 -14.52 27.02 -4.68
N ILE A 9 -13.54 27.55 -5.42
CA ILE A 9 -12.51 26.76 -6.10
C ILE A 9 -11.56 26.10 -5.09
N LEU A 10 -11.17 26.81 -4.03
CA LEU A 10 -10.36 26.27 -2.94
C LEU A 10 -11.07 25.15 -2.18
N LEU A 11 -12.39 25.24 -2.01
CA LEU A 11 -13.19 24.18 -1.37
C LEU A 11 -13.24 22.90 -2.21
N ILE A 12 -13.31 22.98 -3.54
CA ILE A 12 -13.36 21.79 -4.42
C ILE A 12 -12.03 21.02 -4.39
N ALA A 13 -10.91 21.73 -4.30
CA ALA A 13 -9.58 21.10 -4.23
C ALA A 13 -9.34 20.32 -2.92
N VAL A 14 -10.02 20.67 -1.82
CA VAL A 14 -9.89 19.99 -0.52
C VAL A 14 -10.69 18.68 -0.46
N VAL A 15 -11.71 18.49 -1.32
CA VAL A 15 -12.54 17.27 -1.35
C VAL A 15 -11.85 16.11 -2.08
N LEU A 16 -10.81 16.37 -2.88
CA LEU A 16 -10.06 15.36 -3.64
C LEU A 16 -8.73 14.98 -2.96
N GLY A 17 -8.67 15.13 -1.64
CA GLY A 17 -7.50 14.78 -0.83
C GLY A 17 -7.46 13.29 -0.50
N ASP A 18 -6.58 12.57 -1.20
CA ASP A 18 -6.08 11.23 -0.88
C ASP A 18 -7.04 10.03 -1.09
N ASP A 19 -7.52 9.82 -2.32
CA ASP A 19 -8.01 8.50 -2.79
C ASP A 19 -6.85 7.55 -3.20
N GLY A 20 -5.60 7.89 -2.82
CA GLY A 20 -4.39 7.19 -3.24
C GLY A 20 -3.78 6.36 -2.11
N CYS A 21 -3.36 5.14 -2.43
CA CYS A 21 -2.53 4.37 -1.52
C CYS A 21 -1.18 5.05 -1.28
N LYS A 22 -0.61 4.84 -0.09
CA LYS A 22 0.57 5.57 0.39
C LYS A 22 1.83 5.21 -0.41
N ASP A 23 1.93 3.97 -0.88
CA ASP A 23 3.04 3.47 -1.69
C ASP A 23 2.66 3.37 -3.17
N LYS A 24 3.59 3.72 -4.07
CA LYS A 24 3.38 3.66 -5.54
C LYS A 24 3.09 2.25 -6.08
N ASN A 25 3.48 1.22 -5.33
CA ASN A 25 3.25 -0.19 -5.63
C ASN A 25 2.06 -0.76 -4.85
N GLU A 26 1.26 0.08 -4.19
CA GLU A 26 -0.05 -0.28 -3.66
C GLU A 26 -1.17 0.06 -4.65
N GLU A 27 -2.27 -0.66 -4.52
CA GLU A 27 -3.55 -0.33 -5.14
C GLU A 27 -4.69 -0.66 -4.18
N ILE A 28 -5.86 -0.07 -4.44
CA ILE A 28 -7.06 -0.32 -3.63
C ILE A 28 -7.64 -1.67 -4.04
N TYR A 29 -7.79 -2.56 -3.06
CA TYR A 29 -8.47 -3.82 -3.22
C TYR A 29 -9.86 -3.77 -2.58
N ALA A 30 -10.85 -4.29 -3.30
CA ALA A 30 -12.18 -4.55 -2.75
C ALA A 30 -12.16 -5.63 -1.66
N CYS A 31 -11.21 -6.56 -1.73
CA CYS A 31 -10.85 -7.49 -0.66
C CYS A 31 -9.33 -7.59 -0.57
N GLU A 32 -8.77 -7.17 0.56
CA GLU A 32 -7.32 -7.27 0.80
C GLU A 32 -6.83 -8.72 0.64
N PRO A 33 -5.83 -8.99 -0.22
CA PRO A 33 -5.28 -10.32 -0.37
C PRO A 33 -4.54 -10.73 0.91
N GLY A 34 -4.84 -11.94 1.41
CA GLY A 34 -4.14 -12.50 2.56
C GLY A 34 -2.69 -12.87 2.26
N GLY A 35 -1.85 -12.80 3.29
CA GLY A 35 -0.43 -13.18 3.15
C GLY A 35 0.39 -12.23 2.27
N ASN A 36 0.00 -10.96 2.19
CA ASN A 36 0.66 -9.93 1.37
C ASN A 36 1.94 -9.34 2.00
N VAL A 37 2.52 -10.03 2.98
CA VAL A 37 3.80 -9.67 3.60
C VAL A 37 4.89 -10.67 3.20
N CYS A 38 6.13 -10.20 3.13
CA CYS A 38 7.29 -11.03 2.90
C CYS A 38 7.47 -12.05 4.02
N ASN A 39 7.77 -13.30 3.65
CA ASN A 39 7.94 -14.42 4.59
C ASN A 39 6.70 -14.70 5.48
N PHE A 40 5.49 -14.40 4.99
CA PHE A 40 4.26 -14.73 5.69
C PHE A 40 4.21 -16.23 6.04
N LYS A 41 4.14 -16.53 7.34
CA LYS A 41 3.96 -17.86 7.90
C LYS A 41 2.73 -17.82 8.80
N GLY A 42 1.56 -18.03 8.20
CA GLY A 42 0.30 -17.99 8.90
C GLY A 42 -0.82 -18.56 8.05
N MET A 43 -1.96 -18.82 8.68
CA MET A 43 -3.18 -19.15 7.96
C MET A 43 -3.78 -17.84 7.43
N VAL A 44 -4.13 -17.81 6.15
CA VAL A 44 -4.93 -16.73 5.59
C VAL A 44 -6.37 -16.95 6.06
N THR A 45 -6.88 -16.08 6.91
CA THR A 45 -8.32 -16.05 7.21
C THR A 45 -9.05 -15.49 5.99
N LEU A 46 -10.23 -16.03 5.68
CA LEU A 46 -11.10 -15.54 4.61
C LEU A 46 -11.78 -14.20 4.95
N GLU A 47 -11.26 -13.48 5.95
CA GLU A 47 -11.77 -12.17 6.34
C GLU A 47 -11.38 -11.14 5.28
N CYS A 48 -12.34 -10.83 4.40
CA CYS A 48 -12.18 -9.78 3.41
C CYS A 48 -12.20 -8.42 4.12
N ARG A 49 -11.05 -7.74 4.13
CA ARG A 49 -10.95 -6.34 4.52
C ARG A 49 -11.22 -5.46 3.30
N ILE A 50 -12.36 -4.78 3.30
CA ILE A 50 -12.87 -4.02 2.15
C ILE A 50 -12.18 -2.66 2.04
N ASN A 51 -11.96 -2.19 0.80
CA ASN A 51 -11.43 -0.87 0.45
C ASN A 51 -10.11 -0.54 1.14
N ARG A 52 -9.19 -1.51 1.15
CA ARG A 52 -7.85 -1.36 1.74
C ARG A 52 -6.80 -1.30 0.64
N CYS A 53 -5.77 -0.52 0.90
CA CYS A 53 -4.55 -0.54 0.10
C CYS A 53 -3.75 -1.81 0.38
N SER A 54 -3.30 -2.45 -0.68
CA SER A 54 -2.43 -3.61 -0.60
C SER A 54 -1.44 -3.59 -1.75
N CYS A 55 -0.30 -4.27 -1.59
CA CYS A 55 0.69 -4.38 -2.67
C CYS A 55 0.07 -5.02 -3.91
N LYS A 56 0.39 -4.43 -5.07
CA LYS A 56 0.06 -4.94 -6.41
C LYS A 56 0.58 -6.38 -6.61
N PRO A 57 0.03 -7.15 -7.56
CA PRO A 57 0.51 -8.49 -7.85
C PRO A 57 2.01 -8.47 -8.20
N GLY A 58 2.77 -9.40 -7.63
CA GLY A 58 4.23 -9.44 -7.79
C GLY A 58 5.00 -8.55 -6.79
N TYR A 59 4.31 -7.84 -5.90
CA TYR A 59 4.89 -7.11 -4.77
C TYR A 59 4.38 -7.63 -3.44
N LYS A 60 5.16 -7.47 -2.37
CA LYS A 60 4.78 -7.78 -0.99
C LYS A 60 5.36 -6.76 -0.03
N TYR A 61 4.73 -6.59 1.12
CA TYR A 61 5.25 -5.73 2.18
C TYR A 61 6.51 -6.31 2.81
N ASN A 62 7.58 -5.53 2.81
CA ASN A 62 8.76 -5.81 3.61
C ASN A 62 8.53 -5.42 5.09
N LYS A 63 9.54 -5.65 5.94
CA LYS A 63 9.50 -5.27 7.37
C LYS A 63 9.26 -3.78 7.65
N ASN A 64 9.52 -2.91 6.68
CA ASN A 64 9.32 -1.46 6.78
C ASN A 64 7.95 -1.03 6.24
N HIS A 65 7.04 -1.97 5.93
CA HIS A 65 5.74 -1.70 5.31
C HIS A 65 5.86 -0.97 3.96
N VAL A 66 6.87 -1.34 3.17
CA VAL A 66 7.07 -0.87 1.79
C VAL A 66 6.85 -2.05 0.83
N CYS A 67 6.09 -1.82 -0.24
CA CYS A 67 5.83 -2.84 -1.25
C CYS A 67 7.07 -3.02 -2.13
N VAL A 68 7.73 -4.18 -1.97
CA VAL A 68 8.92 -4.57 -2.73
C VAL A 68 8.61 -5.74 -3.65
N PRO A 69 9.32 -5.88 -4.79
CA PRO A 69 9.15 -7.03 -5.68
C PRO A 69 9.32 -8.36 -4.93
N VAL A 70 8.47 -9.33 -5.24
CA VAL A 70 8.62 -10.70 -4.76
C VAL A 70 9.89 -11.29 -5.37
N GLY A 71 10.93 -11.42 -4.56
CA GLY A 71 12.26 -11.79 -5.03
C GLY A 71 13.34 -11.57 -3.97
N PRO A 72 14.58 -11.22 -4.35
CA PRO A 72 15.69 -11.04 -3.40
C PRO A 72 15.40 -9.94 -2.37
N ASP A 73 14.62 -8.92 -2.73
CA ASP A 73 14.23 -7.82 -1.84
C ASP A 73 13.17 -8.21 -0.81
N CYS A 74 12.48 -9.33 -1.03
CA CYS A 74 11.50 -9.92 -0.12
C CYS A 74 12.10 -11.00 0.79
N LYS A 75 13.39 -11.33 0.59
CA LYS A 75 14.16 -12.15 1.53
C LYS A 75 14.82 -11.25 2.56
N TYR A 76 14.85 -11.70 3.82
CA TYR A 76 15.86 -11.19 4.74
C TYR A 76 17.20 -11.44 4.04
N ARG A 77 17.95 -10.38 3.69
CA ARG A 77 19.41 -10.54 3.59
C ARG A 77 19.81 -11.00 4.99
N ILE A 78 19.96 -12.30 5.18
CA ILE A 78 20.99 -12.78 6.08
C ILE A 78 22.22 -12.08 5.50
N LYS A 79 22.69 -11.01 6.16
CA LYS A 79 24.05 -10.53 5.93
C LYS A 79 24.90 -11.74 6.30
N MET A 80 25.19 -12.56 5.31
CA MET A 80 26.23 -13.56 5.38
C MET A 80 27.49 -12.70 5.45
N PHE A 81 27.81 -12.25 6.66
CA PHE A 81 29.17 -11.89 7.01
C PHE A 81 29.94 -13.20 6.88
N LEU A 82 30.44 -13.47 5.66
CA LEU A 82 31.63 -14.29 5.54
C LEU A 82 32.72 -13.48 6.24
N GLN A 83 33.10 -13.96 7.42
CA GLN A 83 34.30 -13.57 8.14
C GLN A 83 35.18 -14.80 8.22
#